data_AF-A0A8C4X7B8-F1
#
_entry.id   AF-A0A8C4X7B8-F1
#
_cell.length_a   1.000
_cell.length_b   1.000
_cell.length_c   1.000
_cell.angle_alpha   90.00
_cell.angle_beta   90.00
_cell.angle_gamma   90.00
#
_symmetry.space_group_name_H-M   'P 1'
#
loop_
_entity.id
_entity.type
_entity.pdbx_description
1 polymer ?
#
loop_
_entity_poly.entity_id
_entity_poly.type
_entity_poly.pdbx_seq_one_letter_code
_entity_poly.pdbx_strand_id
1 'polypeptide(L)'
;MYALYLDCAGGVGPYIRYIRDMENLFRNYKSYWTKKQLIPPCINATAQTNWLNRGDVQKALHIPDVLPPWELCSDTVGSQYVINYTTMGDFYLKLLAKGLRVLVYNGDTDLTCNFLGDQWFVEGLDLKETTKYQVWLYDKQIAGYYQQFGNITFLTVKGAGHMVPQWAPGPALKMFQSFLTNSPY
;
A
#
# COMPACT_ATOMS: atom_id res chain seq x y z
N MET A 1 9.96 -5.54 -0.55
CA MET A 1 10.58 -4.27 -1.02
C MET A 1 9.45 -3.39 -1.54
N TYR A 2 9.45 -2.10 -1.21
CA TYR A 2 8.30 -1.22 -1.44
C TYR A 2 8.09 -0.84 -2.92
N ALA A 3 9.10 -0.99 -3.78
CA ALA A 3 9.00 -0.88 -5.24
C ALA A 3 10.13 -1.67 -5.92
N LEU A 4 9.80 -2.51 -6.90
CA LEU A 4 10.74 -3.44 -7.55
C LEU A 4 11.91 -2.74 -8.24
N TYR A 5 11.74 -1.51 -8.74
CA TYR A 5 12.72 -0.83 -9.59
C TYR A 5 13.51 0.28 -8.89
N LEU A 6 13.28 0.54 -7.60
CA LEU A 6 13.92 1.66 -6.90
C LEU A 6 15.09 1.21 -6.02
N ASP A 7 16.05 2.12 -5.87
CA ASP A 7 17.16 1.94 -4.95
C ASP A 7 16.66 2.00 -3.51
N CYS A 8 17.15 1.08 -2.69
CA CYS A 8 16.76 0.99 -1.29
C CYS A 8 17.47 2.09 -0.49
N ALA A 9 16.70 3.05 0.05
CA ALA A 9 17.25 4.09 0.89
C ALA A 9 17.93 3.49 2.15
N GLY A 10 19.08 4.05 2.55
CA GLY A 10 19.82 3.62 3.75
C GLY A 10 20.94 2.59 3.50
N GLY A 11 21.34 2.36 2.24
CA GLY A 11 22.52 1.54 1.93
C GLY A 11 22.33 0.04 2.21
N VAL A 12 21.07 -0.42 2.20
CA VAL A 12 20.74 -1.83 2.34
C VAL A 12 21.39 -2.60 1.19
N GLY A 13 22.42 -3.39 1.50
CA GLY A 13 23.20 -4.09 0.49
C GLY A 13 22.35 -4.99 -0.41
N PRO A 14 22.80 -5.29 -1.65
CA PRO A 14 22.05 -6.07 -2.64
C PRO A 14 21.52 -7.41 -2.09
N TYR A 15 22.23 -7.98 -1.11
CA TYR A 15 21.86 -9.22 -0.43
C TYR A 15 20.56 -9.12 0.38
N ILE A 16 20.35 -8.05 1.15
CA ILE A 16 19.13 -7.89 1.97
C ILE A 16 17.91 -7.62 1.07
N ARG A 17 18.09 -6.87 -0.01
CA ARG A 17 17.08 -6.72 -1.07
C ARG A 17 16.69 -8.09 -1.65
N TYR A 18 17.69 -8.85 -2.10
CA TYR A 18 17.49 -10.17 -2.69
C TYR A 18 16.69 -11.09 -1.75
N ILE A 19 17.04 -11.16 -0.47
CA ILE A 19 16.30 -11.95 0.52
C ILE A 19 14.84 -11.53 0.60
N ARG A 20 14.55 -10.23 0.71
CA ARG A 20 13.17 -9.73 0.80
C ARG A 20 12.38 -9.98 -0.48
N ASP A 21 13.00 -9.86 -1.63
CA ASP A 21 12.34 -10.16 -2.90
C ASP A 21 12.03 -11.65 -2.99
N MET A 22 12.96 -12.52 -2.56
CA MET A 22 12.75 -13.97 -2.52
C MET A 22 11.67 -14.38 -1.50
N GLU A 23 11.60 -13.76 -0.32
CA GLU A 23 10.53 -14.01 0.67
C GLU A 23 9.15 -13.64 0.12
N ASN A 24 9.07 -12.54 -0.63
CA ASN A 24 7.82 -12.05 -1.20
C ASN A 24 7.38 -12.84 -2.44
N LEU A 25 8.33 -13.33 -3.25
CA LEU A 25 8.06 -14.10 -4.46
C LEU A 25 7.82 -15.60 -4.18
N PHE A 26 8.47 -16.18 -3.17
CA PHE A 26 8.46 -17.62 -2.93
C PHE A 26 7.89 -17.98 -1.56
N ARG A 27 6.73 -18.66 -1.56
CA ARG A 27 6.00 -19.08 -0.35
C ARG A 27 6.82 -19.91 0.66
N ASN A 28 7.89 -20.56 0.23
CA ASN A 28 8.69 -21.49 1.05
C ASN A 28 10.06 -20.93 1.49
N TYR A 29 10.40 -19.68 1.14
CA TYR A 29 11.66 -19.08 1.53
C TYR A 29 11.52 -18.40 2.91
N LYS A 30 12.34 -18.80 3.89
CA LYS A 30 12.35 -18.22 5.26
C LYS A 30 13.74 -17.72 5.62
N SER A 31 13.86 -16.42 5.92
CA SER A 31 15.06 -15.81 6.50
C SER A 31 14.79 -15.38 7.94
N TYR A 32 15.80 -15.49 8.81
CA TYR A 32 15.71 -15.07 10.22
C TYR A 32 16.58 -13.83 10.44
N TRP A 33 15.96 -12.69 10.77
CA TRP A 33 16.66 -11.44 11.10
C TRP A 33 16.16 -10.85 12.42
N THR A 34 17.11 -10.34 13.21
CA THR A 34 16.87 -9.65 14.48
C THR A 34 16.44 -8.20 14.22
N LYS A 35 15.30 -7.82 14.79
CA LYS A 35 14.69 -6.47 14.67
C LYS A 35 15.58 -5.42 15.35
N LYS A 36 16.04 -4.43 14.58
CA LYS A 36 16.42 -3.11 15.10
C LYS A 36 15.61 -2.07 14.34
N GLN A 37 14.74 -1.36 15.07
CA GLN A 37 13.98 -0.17 14.69
C GLN A 37 13.14 -0.29 13.41
N LEU A 38 11.81 -0.36 13.56
CA LEU A 38 10.84 -0.64 12.50
C LEU A 38 10.57 0.57 11.60
N ILE A 39 11.60 1.31 11.17
CA ILE A 39 11.46 2.08 9.92
C ILE A 39 11.32 1.02 8.82
N PRO A 40 10.25 1.07 8.00
CA PRO A 40 10.10 0.09 6.93
C PRO A 40 11.37 0.05 6.05
N PRO A 41 11.91 -1.13 5.73
CA PRO A 41 13.11 -1.24 4.93
C PRO A 41 12.99 -0.42 3.64
N CYS A 42 14.06 0.28 3.27
CA CYS A 42 14.11 1.15 2.09
C CYS A 42 13.34 2.47 2.17
N ILE A 43 12.87 2.89 3.35
CA ILE A 43 12.23 4.20 3.56
C ILE A 43 13.17 5.12 4.33
N ASN A 44 13.41 6.32 3.80
CA ASN A 44 14.12 7.38 4.52
C ASN A 44 13.13 8.32 5.22
N ALA A 45 12.94 8.11 6.53
CA ALA A 45 12.05 8.90 7.35
C ALA A 45 12.69 10.17 7.94
N THR A 46 13.99 10.42 7.74
CA THR A 46 14.74 11.47 8.45
C THR A 46 14.12 12.85 8.33
N ALA A 47 13.69 13.25 7.13
CA ALA A 47 13.08 14.57 6.93
C ALA A 47 11.77 14.72 7.72
N GLN A 48 10.93 13.68 7.72
CA GLN A 48 9.65 13.66 8.43
C GLN A 48 9.88 13.66 9.95
N THR A 49 10.77 12.80 10.44
CA THR A 49 11.14 12.72 11.86
C THR A 49 11.69 14.04 12.37
N ASN A 50 12.59 14.68 11.62
CA ASN A 50 13.18 15.96 12.03
C ASN A 50 12.12 17.06 12.08
N TRP A 51 11.22 17.12 11.09
CA TRP A 51 10.19 18.17 11.02
C TRP A 51 9.14 18.01 12.12
N LEU A 52 8.62 16.80 12.33
CA LEU A 52 7.56 16.52 13.33
C LEU A 52 8.06 16.60 14.78
N ASN A 53 9.38 16.53 15.01
CA ASN A 53 9.97 16.69 16.34
C ASN A 53 10.44 18.12 16.65
N ARG A 54 10.20 19.10 15.77
CA ARG A 54 10.46 20.50 16.12
C ARG A 54 9.42 21.01 17.10
N GLY A 55 9.87 21.69 18.16
CA GLY A 55 8.96 22.24 19.17
C GLY A 55 7.95 23.26 18.63
N ASP A 56 8.32 24.05 17.61
CA ASP A 56 7.39 24.99 16.98
C ASP A 56 6.31 24.27 16.14
N VAL A 57 6.67 23.19 15.44
CA VAL A 57 5.72 22.33 14.72
C VAL A 57 4.79 21.61 15.69
N GLN A 58 5.33 21.01 16.76
CA GLN A 58 4.53 20.35 17.79
C GLN A 58 3.54 21.32 18.45
N LYS A 59 3.98 22.53 18.79
CA LYS A 59 3.11 23.58 19.33
C LYS A 59 2.02 23.98 18.35
N ALA A 60 2.34 24.15 17.06
CA ALA A 60 1.37 24.47 16.02
C ALA A 60 0.33 23.36 15.78
N LEU A 61 0.72 22.09 15.99
CA LEU A 61 -0.15 20.92 15.93
C LEU A 61 -0.83 20.61 17.27
N HIS A 62 -0.63 21.45 18.30
CA HIS A 62 -1.17 21.29 19.66
C HIS A 62 -0.79 19.97 20.34
N ILE A 63 0.45 19.50 20.13
CA ILE A 63 0.98 18.29 20.78
C ILE A 63 1.43 18.64 22.21
N PRO A 64 0.93 17.95 23.25
CA PRO A 64 1.38 18.18 24.63
C PRO A 64 2.87 17.85 24.83
N ASP A 65 3.60 18.73 25.53
CA ASP A 65 5.04 18.58 25.80
C ASP A 65 5.41 17.34 26.64
N VAL A 66 4.43 16.69 27.27
CA VAL A 66 4.62 15.46 28.08
C VAL A 66 4.79 14.20 27.22
N LEU A 67 4.43 14.27 25.93
CA LEU A 67 4.48 13.11 25.04
C LEU A 67 5.92 12.82 24.57
N PRO A 68 6.23 11.55 24.28
CA PRO A 68 7.54 11.19 23.74
C PRO A 68 7.78 11.79 22.34
N PRO A 69 9.04 11.82 21.87
CA PRO A 69 9.35 12.18 20.49
C PRO A 69 8.54 11.36 19.49
N TRP A 70 8.13 12.01 18.41
CA TRP A 70 7.43 11.37 17.31
C TRP A 70 8.35 10.37 16.58
N GLU A 71 7.80 9.20 16.29
CA GLU A 71 8.41 8.16 15.47
C GLU A 71 7.45 7.72 14.36
N LEU A 72 7.99 7.34 13.19
CA LEU A 72 7.18 6.92 12.04
C LEU A 72 6.41 5.61 12.33
N CYS A 73 7.03 4.69 13.07
CA CYS A 73 6.49 3.38 13.41
C CYS A 73 6.90 3.03 14.84
N SER A 74 5.98 2.49 15.62
CA SER A 74 6.25 2.07 17.00
C SER A 74 6.59 0.60 17.10
N ASP A 75 7.83 0.30 17.53
CA ASP A 75 8.32 -1.06 17.73
C ASP A 75 7.52 -1.82 18.79
N THR A 76 7.09 -1.12 19.84
CA THR A 76 6.29 -1.70 20.93
C THR A 76 4.94 -2.14 20.42
N VAL A 77 4.23 -1.28 19.68
CA VAL A 77 2.95 -1.63 19.08
C VAL A 77 3.12 -2.78 18.08
N GLY A 78 4.09 -2.68 17.17
CA GLY A 78 4.32 -3.69 16.14
C GLY A 78 4.79 -5.05 16.66
N SER A 79 5.41 -5.11 17.85
CA SER A 79 5.83 -6.38 18.48
C SER A 79 4.75 -7.02 19.34
N GLN A 80 3.79 -6.25 19.83
CA GLN A 80 2.69 -6.74 20.67
C GLN A 80 1.39 -6.98 19.88
N TYR A 81 1.34 -6.59 18.61
CA TYR A 81 0.14 -6.75 17.78
C TYR A 81 -0.18 -8.22 17.49
N VAL A 82 -1.46 -8.59 17.56
CA VAL A 82 -1.97 -9.94 17.26
C VAL A 82 -2.89 -9.87 16.04
N ILE A 83 -2.59 -10.67 15.02
CA ILE A 83 -3.42 -10.79 13.81
C ILE A 83 -4.58 -11.74 14.10
N ASN A 84 -5.81 -11.21 14.08
CA ASN A 84 -7.03 -11.99 14.37
C ASN A 84 -7.73 -12.53 13.11
N TYR A 85 -7.42 -11.99 11.94
CA TYR A 85 -8.06 -12.35 10.67
C TYR A 85 -7.03 -12.80 9.65
N THR A 86 -7.26 -13.94 9.02
CA THR A 86 -6.42 -14.48 7.94
C THR A 86 -6.86 -14.00 6.56
N THR A 87 -8.11 -13.53 6.43
CA THR A 87 -8.69 -12.94 5.22
C THR A 87 -9.75 -11.90 5.59
N MET A 88 -10.02 -10.98 4.67
CA MET A 88 -11.07 -9.96 4.81
C MET A 88 -12.33 -10.26 3.97
N GLY A 89 -12.41 -11.43 3.31
CA GLY A 89 -13.47 -11.74 2.34
C GLY A 89 -14.89 -11.52 2.89
N ASP A 90 -15.21 -12.13 4.03
CA ASP A 90 -16.52 -11.99 4.69
C ASP A 90 -16.87 -10.53 5.02
N PHE A 91 -15.87 -9.72 5.35
CA PHE A 91 -16.07 -8.31 5.64
C PHE A 91 -16.42 -7.53 4.37
N TYR A 92 -15.70 -7.77 3.27
CA TYR A 92 -15.99 -7.16 1.97
C TYR A 92 -17.40 -7.53 1.49
N LEU A 93 -17.78 -8.81 1.56
CA LEU A 93 -19.13 -9.26 1.19
C LEU A 93 -20.23 -8.57 2.02
N LYS A 94 -20.02 -8.37 3.33
CA LYS A 94 -20.95 -7.62 4.18
C LYS A 94 -21.09 -6.15 3.77
N LEU A 95 -20.00 -5.48 3.39
CA LEU A 95 -20.05 -4.09 2.92
C LEU A 95 -20.76 -3.99 1.57
N LEU A 96 -20.48 -4.91 0.65
CA LEU A 96 -21.09 -4.95 -0.68
C LEU A 96 -22.58 -5.25 -0.61
N ALA A 97 -23.01 -6.14 0.30
CA ALA A 97 -24.43 -6.41 0.57
C ALA A 97 -25.20 -5.17 1.07
N LYS A 98 -24.50 -4.18 1.65
CA LYS A 98 -25.08 -2.88 2.05
C LYS A 98 -25.09 -1.85 0.92
N GLY A 99 -24.66 -2.24 -0.29
CA GLY A 99 -24.61 -1.33 -1.44
C GLY A 99 -23.44 -0.36 -1.43
N LEU A 100 -22.44 -0.55 -0.57
CA LEU A 100 -21.25 0.30 -0.55
C LEU A 100 -20.38 0.07 -1.77
N ARG A 101 -19.79 1.15 -2.29
CA ARG A 101 -18.85 1.10 -3.41
C ARG A 101 -17.42 0.97 -2.89
N VAL A 102 -16.70 -0.01 -3.42
CA VAL A 102 -15.39 -0.43 -2.94
C VAL A 102 -14.37 -0.33 -4.06
N LEU A 103 -13.19 0.19 -3.74
CA LEU A 103 -12.04 0.21 -4.62
C LEU A 103 -10.88 -0.48 -3.91
N VAL A 104 -10.33 -1.52 -4.53
CA VAL A 104 -9.06 -2.15 -4.16
C VAL A 104 -8.05 -1.71 -5.21
N TYR A 105 -6.98 -1.04 -4.80
CA TYR A 105 -5.96 -0.55 -5.72
C TYR A 105 -4.54 -0.88 -5.25
N ASN A 106 -3.66 -1.19 -6.21
CA ASN A 106 -2.29 -1.58 -5.93
C ASN A 106 -1.32 -0.95 -6.94
N GLY A 107 -0.12 -0.59 -6.47
CA GLY A 107 1.00 -0.35 -7.37
C GLY A 107 1.52 -1.68 -7.90
N ASP A 108 1.69 -1.79 -9.22
CA ASP A 108 2.07 -3.06 -9.87
C ASP A 108 3.55 -3.47 -9.67
N THR A 109 4.35 -2.61 -9.02
CA THR A 109 5.75 -2.89 -8.67
C THR A 109 5.94 -3.14 -7.18
N ASP A 110 4.87 -3.18 -6.39
CA ASP A 110 4.95 -3.53 -4.96
C ASP A 110 5.23 -5.03 -4.78
N LEU A 111 6.17 -5.37 -3.91
CA LEU A 111 6.42 -6.74 -3.49
C LEU A 111 5.89 -7.04 -2.09
N THR A 112 5.57 -6.02 -1.28
CA THR A 112 5.05 -6.23 0.08
C THR A 112 3.59 -6.68 0.04
N CYS A 113 2.74 -5.98 -0.72
CA CYS A 113 1.34 -6.31 -0.99
C CYS A 113 1.10 -6.24 -2.51
N ASN A 114 1.65 -7.24 -3.21
CA ASN A 114 1.66 -7.26 -4.66
C ASN A 114 0.25 -7.32 -5.25
N PHE A 115 0.09 -6.70 -6.42
CA PHE A 115 -1.21 -6.57 -7.07
C PHE A 115 -1.87 -7.91 -7.44
N LEU A 116 -1.09 -8.97 -7.68
CA LEU A 116 -1.66 -10.29 -8.02
C LEU A 116 -2.41 -10.89 -6.83
N GLY A 117 -1.87 -10.73 -5.62
CA GLY A 117 -2.52 -11.19 -4.39
C GLY A 117 -3.88 -10.53 -4.17
N ASP A 118 -3.95 -9.21 -4.37
CA ASP A 118 -5.20 -8.46 -4.22
C ASP A 118 -6.15 -8.67 -5.41
N GLN A 119 -5.64 -8.91 -6.62
CA GLN A 119 -6.46 -9.34 -7.76
C GLN A 119 -7.15 -10.67 -7.46
N TRP A 120 -6.38 -11.69 -7.05
CA TRP A 120 -6.94 -13.00 -6.69
C TRP A 120 -7.87 -12.94 -5.49
N PHE A 121 -7.62 -12.03 -4.55
CA PHE A 121 -8.54 -11.78 -3.45
C PHE A 121 -9.90 -11.28 -3.96
N VAL A 122 -9.92 -10.27 -4.84
CA VAL A 122 -11.18 -9.72 -5.39
C VAL A 122 -11.90 -10.75 -6.26
N GLU A 123 -11.18 -11.45 -7.14
CA GLU A 123 -11.75 -12.53 -7.96
C GLU A 123 -12.29 -13.68 -7.09
N GLY A 124 -11.60 -14.00 -5.99
CA GLY A 124 -12.00 -15.01 -5.02
C GLY A 124 -13.24 -14.68 -4.18
N LEU A 125 -13.80 -13.47 -4.29
CA LEU A 125 -15.12 -13.14 -3.72
C LEU A 125 -16.28 -13.72 -4.53
N ASP A 126 -16.02 -14.29 -5.72
CA ASP A 126 -17.01 -14.94 -6.60
C ASP A 126 -18.18 -14.02 -6.99
N LEU A 127 -17.87 -12.75 -7.23
CA LEU A 127 -18.83 -11.74 -7.68
C LEU A 127 -18.88 -11.71 -9.21
N LYS A 128 -20.06 -11.40 -9.76
CA LYS A 128 -20.23 -11.35 -11.22
C LYS A 128 -19.46 -10.18 -11.83
N GLU A 129 -18.63 -10.47 -12.83
CA GLU A 129 -17.96 -9.48 -13.67
C GLU A 129 -18.97 -8.54 -14.34
N THR A 130 -18.75 -7.24 -14.18
CA THR A 130 -19.54 -6.17 -14.82
C THR A 130 -18.80 -5.47 -15.95
N THR A 131 -17.47 -5.52 -15.95
CA THR A 131 -16.64 -5.05 -17.05
C THR A 131 -15.60 -6.11 -17.39
N LYS A 132 -15.09 -6.06 -18.63
CA LYS A 132 -13.84 -6.75 -18.96
C LYS A 132 -12.66 -6.05 -18.30
N TYR A 133 -11.58 -6.79 -18.10
CA TYR A 133 -10.28 -6.21 -17.73
C TYR A 133 -9.82 -5.22 -18.81
N GLN A 134 -9.56 -3.97 -18.42
CA GLN A 134 -9.32 -2.89 -19.36
C GLN A 134 -8.32 -1.85 -18.83
N VAL A 135 -7.74 -1.07 -19.74
CA VAL A 135 -6.80 0.00 -19.39
C VAL A 135 -7.55 1.23 -18.84
N TRP A 136 -6.89 1.96 -17.96
CA TRP A 136 -7.26 3.34 -17.65
C TRP A 136 -6.08 4.27 -17.97
N LEU A 137 -6.40 5.51 -18.35
CA LEU A 137 -5.43 6.44 -18.93
C LEU A 137 -5.23 7.66 -18.04
N TYR A 138 -4.01 8.14 -17.91
CA TYR A 138 -3.69 9.46 -17.35
C TYR A 138 -2.82 10.20 -18.36
N ASP A 139 -3.21 11.40 -18.78
CA ASP A 139 -2.50 12.21 -19.79
C ASP A 139 -2.10 11.43 -21.06
N LYS A 140 -3.05 10.67 -21.62
CA LYS A 140 -2.87 9.83 -22.82
C LYS A 140 -1.85 8.68 -22.65
N GLN A 141 -1.40 8.41 -21.44
CA GLN A 141 -0.54 7.27 -21.10
C GLN A 141 -1.35 6.24 -20.33
N ILE A 142 -0.97 4.95 -20.49
CA ILE A 142 -1.56 3.88 -19.68
C ILE A 142 -1.14 4.11 -18.23
N ALA A 143 -2.12 4.39 -17.37
CA ALA A 143 -1.92 4.57 -15.94
C ALA A 143 -2.05 3.24 -15.18
N GLY A 144 -2.66 2.23 -15.81
CA GLY A 144 -2.74 0.86 -15.32
C GLY A 144 -3.96 0.16 -15.90
N TYR A 145 -4.48 -0.81 -15.16
CA TYR A 145 -5.63 -1.62 -15.56
C TYR A 145 -6.67 -1.69 -14.46
N TYR A 146 -7.92 -1.98 -14.81
CA TYR A 146 -8.96 -2.22 -13.82
C TYR A 146 -10.03 -3.20 -14.34
N GLN A 147 -10.75 -3.79 -13.39
CA GLN A 147 -11.91 -4.63 -13.64
C GLN A 147 -12.94 -4.43 -12.53
N GLN A 148 -14.22 -4.45 -12.90
CA GLN A 148 -15.33 -4.23 -11.98
C GLN A 148 -16.17 -5.49 -11.83
N PHE A 149 -16.59 -5.76 -10.59
CA PHE A 149 -17.47 -6.85 -10.21
C PHE A 149 -18.65 -6.28 -9.39
N GLY A 150 -19.63 -5.68 -10.08
CA GLY A 150 -20.68 -4.93 -9.42
C GLY A 150 -20.14 -3.67 -8.76
N ASN A 151 -20.25 -3.58 -7.44
CA ASN A 151 -19.85 -2.40 -6.67
C ASN A 151 -18.39 -2.42 -6.17
N ILE A 152 -17.61 -3.47 -6.49
CA ILE A 152 -16.17 -3.51 -6.22
C ILE A 152 -15.38 -3.35 -7.52
N THR A 153 -14.33 -2.52 -7.46
CA THR A 153 -13.35 -2.37 -8.54
C THR A 153 -11.98 -2.81 -8.03
N PHE A 154 -11.30 -3.66 -8.79
CA PHE A 154 -9.85 -3.89 -8.66
C PHE A 154 -9.11 -3.03 -9.68
N LEU A 155 -8.02 -2.36 -9.26
CA LEU A 155 -7.27 -1.44 -10.12
C LEU A 155 -5.76 -1.50 -9.84
N THR A 156 -4.96 -1.51 -10.90
CA THR A 156 -3.49 -1.38 -10.81
C THR A 156 -3.05 0.03 -11.19
N VAL A 157 -1.98 0.51 -10.55
CA VAL A 157 -1.28 1.76 -10.91
C VAL A 157 0.11 1.42 -11.41
N LYS A 158 0.31 1.62 -12.72
CA LYS A 158 1.49 1.19 -13.46
C LYS A 158 2.75 1.94 -13.02
N GLY A 159 3.77 1.21 -12.61
CA GLY A 159 5.06 1.74 -12.18
C GLY A 159 5.06 2.27 -10.75
N ALA A 160 3.96 2.14 -10.01
CA ALA A 160 3.90 2.50 -8.60
C ALA A 160 4.21 1.27 -7.73
N GLY A 161 4.77 1.48 -6.54
CA GLY A 161 4.92 0.43 -5.53
C GLY A 161 3.80 0.45 -4.48
N HIS A 162 4.11 0.05 -3.24
CA HIS A 162 3.22 0.07 -2.07
C HIS A 162 2.51 1.43 -1.75
N MET A 163 3.24 2.50 -1.47
CA MET A 163 2.75 3.89 -1.33
C MET A 163 2.44 4.56 -2.68
N VAL A 164 1.41 4.12 -3.38
CA VAL A 164 1.04 4.62 -4.73
C VAL A 164 1.09 6.15 -4.89
N PRO A 165 0.51 6.98 -4.00
CA PRO A 165 0.54 8.44 -4.17
C PRO A 165 1.94 9.06 -4.11
N GLN A 166 2.90 8.39 -3.45
CA GLN A 166 4.28 8.86 -3.35
C GLN A 166 5.02 8.75 -4.69
N TRP A 167 4.66 7.77 -5.55
CA TRP A 167 5.38 7.51 -6.80
C TRP A 167 4.58 7.86 -8.05
N ALA A 168 3.26 7.79 -8.00
CA ALA A 168 2.38 8.15 -9.11
C ALA A 168 1.33 9.18 -8.66
N PRO A 169 1.73 10.38 -8.21
CA PRO A 169 0.82 11.36 -7.60
C PRO A 169 -0.32 11.81 -8.53
N GLY A 170 -0.02 12.06 -9.81
CA GLY A 170 -1.04 12.42 -10.81
C GLY A 170 -2.07 11.31 -11.05
N PRO A 171 -1.64 10.11 -11.46
CA PRO A 171 -2.53 8.95 -11.59
C PRO A 171 -3.31 8.64 -10.31
N ALA A 172 -2.67 8.70 -9.13
CA ALA A 172 -3.33 8.46 -7.84
C ALA A 172 -4.44 9.47 -7.55
N LEU A 173 -4.20 10.76 -7.82
CA LEU A 173 -5.21 11.80 -7.64
C LEU A 173 -6.38 11.61 -8.62
N LYS A 174 -6.11 11.30 -9.89
CA LYS A 174 -7.17 11.01 -10.86
C LYS A 174 -8.03 9.82 -10.42
N MET A 175 -7.38 8.71 -10.03
CA MET A 175 -8.06 7.52 -9.51
C MET A 175 -8.95 7.87 -8.31
N PHE A 176 -8.42 8.66 -7.36
CA PHE A 176 -9.17 9.09 -6.19
C PHE A 176 -10.38 9.96 -6.56
N GLN A 177 -10.23 10.91 -7.49
CA GLN A 177 -11.32 11.74 -7.97
C GLN A 177 -12.40 10.91 -8.68
N SER A 178 -12.01 10.02 -9.60
CA SER A 178 -12.92 9.09 -10.27
C SER A 178 -13.67 8.22 -9.29
N PHE A 179 -12.98 7.73 -8.25
CA PHE A 179 -13.63 7.05 -7.15
C PHE A 179 -14.62 7.97 -6.45
N LEU A 180 -14.27 9.16 -5.97
CA LEU A 180 -15.23 9.99 -5.24
C LEU A 180 -16.48 10.37 -6.06
N THR A 181 -16.30 10.73 -7.33
CA THR A 181 -17.39 11.23 -8.19
C THR A 181 -18.14 10.14 -8.94
N ASN A 182 -17.73 8.87 -8.79
CA ASN A 182 -18.24 7.76 -9.58
C ASN A 182 -18.08 7.98 -11.10
N SER A 183 -16.97 8.59 -11.49
CA SER A 183 -16.60 8.80 -12.89
C SER A 183 -15.74 7.64 -13.39
N PRO A 184 -15.64 7.43 -14.72
CA PRO A 184 -14.71 6.46 -15.29
C PRO A 184 -13.26 6.70 -14.83
N TYR A 185 -12.49 5.61 -14.67
CA TYR A 185 -11.08 5.66 -14.31
C TYR A 185 -10.19 6.10 -15.47
#